data_AF-W9XKG7-F1
#
_entry.id   AF-W9XKG7-F1
#
_cell.length_a   1.000
_cell.length_b   1.000
_cell.length_c   1.000
_cell.angle_alpha   90.00
_cell.angle_beta   90.00
_cell.angle_gamma   90.00
#
_symmetry.space_group_name_H-M   'P 1'
#
loop_
_entity.id
_entity.type
_entity.pdbx_description
1 polymer ?
#
loop_
_entity_poly.entity_id
_entity_poly.type
_entity_poly.pdbx_seq_one_letter_code
_entity_poly.pdbx_strand_id
1 'polypeptide(L)'
;MPDQFLPAGLSLTQVVHSYPRHAWGSMLRVYMAEGWTAERMWNHLPHDFRRNQGAQRPWNYIQAAMGREVDKMFEEETGRKRVPIPRPRVPSVAAENPSEDDDDPSEGEEDQSEDEENPNEDESGTETNPPPRPLKTHADLTLDQLKKIAYIADHKVNEIEQRIIALKPEATQEYRSIWKKAQDEWYQAQMDAYKRDTGRDLRHSRKPNLVLREVWKTGYPRSDDEGLAEYHARADWNAWYKLTKQFQDLEKARRAQLQQMQLELANATTARIDG
;
A
#
# COMPACT_ATOMS: atom_id res chain seq x y z
N MET A 1 15.10 39.13 -7.89
CA MET A 1 13.81 39.83 -7.95
C MET A 1 13.13 39.58 -6.61
N PRO A 2 13.25 40.50 -5.64
CA PRO A 2 12.84 40.28 -4.26
C PRO A 2 11.32 40.45 -4.08
N ASP A 3 10.74 39.59 -3.24
CA ASP A 3 9.49 39.71 -2.46
C ASP A 3 8.35 40.57 -3.04
N GLN A 4 7.70 40.08 -4.09
CA GLN A 4 6.38 40.59 -4.45
C GLN A 4 5.35 39.94 -3.51
N PHE A 5 4.87 40.69 -2.52
CA PHE A 5 3.82 40.21 -1.61
C PHE A 5 2.60 39.71 -2.40
N LEU A 6 2.06 38.55 -1.99
CA LEU A 6 0.84 38.01 -2.56
C LEU A 6 -0.35 38.92 -2.20
N PRO A 7 -1.17 39.36 -3.18
CA PRO A 7 -2.42 40.04 -2.89
C PRO A 7 -3.35 39.18 -2.02
N ALA A 8 -4.05 39.82 -1.08
CA ALA A 8 -5.05 39.13 -0.26
C ALA A 8 -6.27 38.70 -1.10
N GLY A 9 -6.99 37.66 -0.63
CA GLY A 9 -8.23 37.20 -1.26
C GLY A 9 -8.05 36.36 -2.53
N LEU A 10 -6.82 35.93 -2.84
CA LEU A 10 -6.57 35.03 -3.95
C LEU A 10 -6.91 33.59 -3.58
N SER A 11 -7.52 32.87 -4.52
CA SER A 11 -7.65 31.42 -4.41
C SER A 11 -6.31 30.72 -4.67
N LEU A 12 -6.17 29.52 -4.13
CA LEU A 12 -4.99 28.68 -4.37
C LEU A 12 -4.68 28.47 -5.85
N THR A 13 -5.72 28.31 -6.68
CA THR A 13 -5.59 28.24 -8.15
C THR A 13 -5.00 29.51 -8.74
N GLN A 14 -5.48 30.67 -8.31
CA GLN A 14 -4.98 31.97 -8.80
C GLN A 14 -3.52 32.19 -8.41
N VAL A 15 -3.13 31.75 -7.21
CA VAL A 15 -1.74 31.81 -6.74
C VAL A 15 -0.83 30.92 -7.59
N VAL A 16 -1.19 29.64 -7.84
CA VAL A 16 -0.38 28.73 -8.68
C VAL A 16 -0.22 29.30 -10.10
N HIS A 17 -1.31 29.80 -10.67
CA HIS A 17 -1.32 30.25 -12.06
C HIS A 17 -0.59 31.60 -12.25
N SER A 18 -0.88 32.57 -11.40
CA SER A 18 -0.45 33.97 -11.60
C SER A 18 0.83 34.31 -10.84
N TYR A 19 1.12 33.57 -9.76
CA TYR A 19 2.28 33.77 -8.90
C TYR A 19 3.05 32.45 -8.68
N PRO A 20 3.44 31.73 -9.74
CA PRO A 20 4.02 30.39 -9.65
C PRO A 20 5.33 30.33 -8.84
N ARG A 21 6.04 31.44 -8.67
CA ARG A 21 7.23 31.51 -7.80
C ARG A 21 6.91 31.46 -6.31
N HIS A 22 5.69 31.84 -5.93
CA HIS A 22 5.19 31.83 -4.55
C HIS A 22 4.49 30.52 -4.18
N ALA A 23 4.25 29.62 -5.14
CA ALA A 23 3.62 28.34 -4.90
C ALA A 23 4.55 27.29 -4.26
N TRP A 24 5.79 27.66 -3.91
CA TRP A 24 6.81 26.77 -3.36
C TRP A 24 7.09 27.05 -1.88
N GLY A 25 7.91 26.19 -1.25
CA GLY A 25 8.32 26.35 0.16
C GLY A 25 7.13 26.21 1.11
N SER A 26 7.01 27.10 2.08
CA SER A 26 5.93 27.05 3.09
C SER A 26 4.53 27.11 2.48
N MET A 27 4.35 27.73 1.31
CA MET A 27 3.04 27.77 0.64
C MET A 27 2.57 26.37 0.21
N LEU A 28 3.50 25.43 -0.04
CA LEU A 28 3.14 24.03 -0.33
C LEU A 28 2.39 23.38 0.83
N ARG A 29 2.63 23.82 2.07
CA ARG A 29 1.92 23.32 3.25
C ARG A 29 0.44 23.67 3.19
N VAL A 30 0.11 24.88 2.74
CA VAL A 30 -1.28 25.32 2.54
C VAL A 30 -1.95 24.50 1.43
N TYR A 31 -1.25 24.27 0.31
CA TYR A 31 -1.75 23.38 -0.74
C TYR A 31 -2.03 21.97 -0.22
N MET A 32 -1.11 21.39 0.56
CA MET A 32 -1.27 20.05 1.14
C MET A 32 -2.44 20.00 2.13
N ALA A 33 -2.58 20.99 3.01
CA ALA A 33 -3.69 21.09 3.96
C ALA A 33 -5.06 21.19 3.26
N GLU A 34 -5.10 21.81 2.08
CA GLU A 34 -6.30 21.95 1.24
C GLU A 34 -6.48 20.77 0.27
N GLY A 35 -5.75 19.67 0.46
CA GLY A 35 -5.88 18.43 -0.33
C GLY A 35 -5.39 18.53 -1.78
N TRP A 36 -4.49 19.47 -2.09
CA TRP A 36 -3.93 19.57 -3.44
C TRP A 36 -2.83 18.54 -3.69
N THR A 37 -3.00 17.74 -4.73
CA THR A 37 -1.98 16.82 -5.23
C THR A 37 -0.95 17.54 -6.13
N ALA A 38 0.24 16.94 -6.28
CA ALA A 38 1.29 17.44 -7.16
C ALA A 38 0.81 17.55 -8.63
N GLU A 39 0.02 16.59 -9.09
CA GLU A 39 -0.61 16.61 -10.41
C GLU A 39 -1.61 17.76 -10.56
N ARG A 40 -2.46 17.98 -9.54
CA ARG A 40 -3.41 19.10 -9.53
C ARG A 40 -2.68 20.44 -9.60
N MET A 41 -1.61 20.63 -8.83
CA MET A 41 -0.80 21.84 -8.91
C MET A 41 -0.16 22.01 -10.29
N TRP A 42 0.39 20.94 -10.86
CA TRP A 42 0.99 20.96 -12.18
C TRP A 42 0.02 21.40 -13.28
N ASN A 43 -1.22 20.88 -13.25
CA ASN A 43 -2.26 21.22 -14.21
C ASN A 43 -2.66 22.70 -14.17
N HIS A 44 -2.44 23.39 -13.05
CA HIS A 44 -2.73 24.82 -12.88
C HIS A 44 -1.50 25.73 -13.05
N LEU A 45 -0.29 25.17 -13.16
CA LEU A 45 0.90 25.96 -13.44
C LEU A 45 0.88 26.50 -14.87
N PRO A 46 1.37 27.74 -15.10
CA PRO A 46 1.53 28.28 -16.43
C PRO A 46 2.60 27.49 -17.20
N HIS A 47 2.44 27.41 -18.53
CA HIS A 47 3.28 26.55 -19.38
C HIS A 47 4.78 26.84 -19.25
N ASP A 48 5.19 28.10 -19.02
CA ASP A 48 6.61 28.46 -18.90
C ASP A 48 7.25 28.00 -17.58
N PHE A 49 6.43 27.69 -16.58
CA PHE A 49 6.88 27.13 -15.29
C PHE A 49 6.78 25.61 -15.26
N ARG A 50 6.28 25.01 -16.35
CA ARG A 50 6.18 23.58 -16.51
C ARG A 50 7.53 22.99 -16.95
N ARG A 51 8.18 22.24 -16.07
CA ARG A 51 9.39 21.46 -16.40
C ARG A 51 9.02 20.16 -17.12
N ASN A 52 8.98 20.20 -18.45
CA ASN A 52 8.64 19.04 -19.29
C ASN A 52 9.85 18.17 -19.68
N GLN A 53 11.04 18.41 -19.11
CA GLN A 53 12.25 17.69 -19.52
C GLN A 53 12.29 16.29 -18.90
N GLY A 54 11.95 15.29 -19.71
CA GLY A 54 12.46 13.92 -19.59
C GLY A 54 11.84 13.01 -18.52
N ALA A 55 10.73 13.37 -17.88
CA ALA A 55 10.06 12.50 -16.91
C ALA A 55 8.74 11.97 -17.46
N GLN A 56 8.52 10.64 -17.34
CA GLN A 56 7.26 9.94 -17.62
C GLN A 56 6.07 10.53 -16.82
N ARG A 57 6.36 11.21 -15.70
CA ARG A 57 5.41 11.99 -14.89
C ARG A 57 5.91 13.43 -14.70
N PRO A 58 5.35 14.41 -15.43
CA PRO A 58 5.91 15.77 -15.47
C PRO A 58 5.76 16.54 -14.15
N TRP A 59 4.87 16.12 -13.24
CA TRP A 59 4.69 16.72 -11.90
C TRP A 59 5.68 16.20 -10.83
N ASN A 60 6.59 15.29 -11.17
CA ASN A 60 7.50 14.65 -10.19
C ASN A 60 8.34 15.65 -9.37
N TYR A 61 8.77 16.77 -9.98
CA TYR A 61 9.56 17.77 -9.27
C TYR A 61 8.73 18.52 -8.20
N ILE A 62 7.41 18.64 -8.41
CA ILE A 62 6.45 19.19 -7.43
C ILE A 62 6.29 18.21 -6.29
N GLN A 63 6.08 16.92 -6.61
CA GLN A 63 5.97 15.86 -5.61
C GLN A 63 7.23 15.79 -4.73
N ALA A 64 8.41 15.88 -5.33
CA ALA A 64 9.67 15.94 -4.57
C ALA A 64 9.78 17.20 -3.68
N ALA A 65 9.21 18.33 -4.10
CA ALA A 65 9.18 19.56 -3.30
C ALA A 65 8.20 19.44 -2.12
N MET A 66 7.01 18.88 -2.34
CA MET A 66 6.06 18.57 -1.27
C MET A 66 6.66 17.61 -0.24
N GLY A 67 7.32 16.54 -0.70
CA GLY A 67 7.98 15.58 0.21
C GLY A 67 9.02 16.23 1.12
N ARG A 68 9.83 17.17 0.60
CA ARG A 68 10.77 17.93 1.43
C ARG A 68 10.09 18.81 2.47
N GLU A 69 8.93 19.38 2.16
CA GLU A 69 8.17 20.16 3.14
C GLU A 69 7.52 19.27 4.19
N VAL A 70 7.04 18.08 3.84
CA VAL A 70 6.58 17.08 4.82
C VAL A 70 7.71 16.69 5.78
N ASP A 71 8.89 16.40 5.24
CA ASP A 71 10.05 16.06 6.08
C ASP A 71 10.44 17.22 7.00
N LYS A 72 10.30 18.47 6.53
CA LYS A 72 10.57 19.68 7.31
C LYS A 72 9.52 19.92 8.39
N MET A 73 8.23 19.73 8.09
CA MET A 73 7.15 19.80 9.10
C MET A 73 7.37 18.76 10.20
N PHE A 74 7.71 17.53 9.82
CA PHE A 74 8.01 16.48 10.77
C PHE A 74 9.22 16.82 11.66
N GLU A 75 10.29 17.39 11.08
CA GLU A 75 11.46 17.84 11.84
C GLU A 75 11.11 19.01 12.79
N GLU A 76 10.27 19.96 12.35
CA GLU A 76 9.78 21.08 13.17
C GLU A 76 8.91 20.61 14.36
N GLU A 77 8.03 19.62 14.14
CA GLU A 77 7.11 19.11 15.16
C GLU A 77 7.78 18.17 16.17
N THR A 78 8.67 17.29 15.70
CA THR A 78 9.24 16.22 16.54
C THR A 78 10.66 16.49 17.01
N GLY A 79 11.30 17.53 16.47
CA GLY A 79 12.73 17.82 16.66
C GLY A 79 13.66 16.73 16.09
N ARG A 80 13.13 15.79 15.31
CA ARG A 80 13.85 14.65 14.73
C ARG A 80 13.66 14.63 13.22
N LYS A 81 14.75 14.39 12.48
CA LYS A 81 14.65 14.15 11.04
C LYS A 81 13.88 12.87 10.78
N ARG A 82 12.85 12.95 9.93
CA ARG A 82 12.20 11.77 9.38
C ARG A 82 13.25 10.96 8.64
N VAL A 83 13.48 9.72 9.07
CA VAL A 83 14.35 8.80 8.33
C VAL A 83 13.47 8.16 7.26
N PRO A 84 13.66 8.48 5.97
CA PRO A 84 12.93 7.79 4.92
C PRO A 84 13.35 6.32 5.00
N ILE A 85 12.37 5.42 5.13
CA ILE A 85 12.64 3.97 5.10
C ILE A 85 13.38 3.69 3.78
N PRO A 86 14.64 3.22 3.83
CA PRO A 86 15.39 2.97 2.61
C PRO A 86 14.64 1.94 1.79
N ARG A 87 14.16 2.32 0.61
CA ARG A 87 13.71 1.33 -0.37
C ARG A 87 14.91 0.40 -0.64
N PRO A 88 14.73 -0.93 -0.65
CA PRO A 88 15.82 -1.85 -0.95
C PRO A 88 16.46 -1.45 -2.28
N ARG A 89 17.73 -1.03 -2.25
CA ARG A 89 18.51 -0.84 -3.48
C ARG A 89 18.73 -2.22 -4.07
N VAL A 90 18.10 -2.49 -5.21
CA VAL A 90 18.46 -3.62 -6.07
C VAL A 90 19.94 -3.45 -6.44
N PRO A 91 20.81 -4.46 -6.27
CA PRO A 91 22.20 -4.35 -6.67
C PRO A 91 22.29 -4.17 -8.19
N SER A 92 22.75 -3.00 -8.62
CA SER A 92 23.07 -2.67 -10.01
C SER A 92 24.34 -3.43 -10.41
N VAL A 93 24.22 -4.46 -11.24
CA VAL A 93 25.35 -5.04 -11.97
C VAL A 93 25.57 -4.20 -13.21
N ALA A 94 26.73 -3.56 -13.31
CA ALA A 94 27.14 -2.81 -14.49
C ALA A 94 27.66 -3.76 -15.58
N ALA A 95 27.03 -3.76 -16.76
CA ALA A 95 27.69 -3.73 -18.07
C ALA A 95 26.65 -3.74 -19.23
N GLU A 96 26.65 -2.64 -19.98
CA GLU A 96 26.42 -2.50 -21.43
C GLU A 96 24.99 -2.59 -22.04
N ASN A 97 24.41 -1.39 -22.21
CA ASN A 97 23.67 -0.88 -23.38
C ASN A 97 22.20 -1.28 -23.63
N PRO A 98 21.43 -0.42 -24.35
CA PRO A 98 20.24 0.22 -23.76
C PRO A 98 18.95 -0.17 -24.49
N SER A 99 17.84 -0.25 -23.75
CA SER A 99 16.48 0.20 -24.12
C SER A 99 15.40 -0.52 -23.31
N GLU A 100 14.33 0.21 -23.06
CA GLU A 100 12.96 -0.23 -22.73
C GLU A 100 12.64 -0.60 -21.27
N ASP A 101 12.06 0.42 -20.60
CA ASP A 101 10.82 0.38 -19.82
C ASP A 101 10.73 -0.54 -18.59
N ASP A 102 11.10 0.05 -17.45
CA ASP A 102 10.55 -0.28 -16.13
C ASP A 102 9.28 0.56 -15.88
N ASP A 103 8.12 -0.11 -15.74
CA ASP A 103 6.94 0.37 -15.00
C ASP A 103 6.69 -0.65 -13.87
N ASP A 104 6.65 -0.29 -12.58
CA ASP A 104 5.56 0.28 -11.75
C ASP A 104 5.94 -0.13 -10.28
N PRO A 105 5.31 0.27 -9.14
CA PRO A 105 4.26 1.29 -8.87
C PRO A 105 4.51 2.21 -7.65
N SER A 106 3.66 3.22 -7.51
CA SER A 106 3.40 3.88 -6.21
C SER A 106 1.96 4.37 -6.16
N GLU A 107 1.10 3.66 -5.44
CA GLU A 107 -0.15 4.18 -4.86
C GLU A 107 -0.12 3.84 -3.36
N GLY A 108 0.05 4.88 -2.56
CA GLY A 108 -0.12 4.90 -1.13
C GLY A 108 -0.78 6.23 -0.79
N GLU A 109 -2.07 6.17 -0.47
CA GLU A 109 -2.77 7.23 0.24
C GLU A 109 -3.37 6.57 1.50
N GLU A 110 -2.74 6.88 2.63
CA GLU A 110 -3.32 6.71 3.96
C GLU A 110 -3.99 8.04 4.30
N ASP A 111 -5.32 8.00 4.46
CA ASP A 111 -6.10 9.09 5.01
C ASP A 111 -6.52 8.66 6.43
N GLN A 112 -6.00 9.39 7.42
CA GLN A 112 -6.35 9.32 8.83
C GLN A 112 -7.14 10.59 9.15
N SER A 113 -8.46 10.46 9.31
CA SER A 113 -9.27 11.47 9.98
C SER A 113 -9.81 10.86 11.27
N GLU A 114 -9.30 11.39 12.39
CA GLU A 114 -9.86 11.27 13.72
C GLU A 114 -11.17 12.08 13.78
N ASP A 115 -12.23 11.50 14.32
CA ASP A 115 -13.32 12.27 14.91
C ASP A 115 -13.61 11.66 16.29
N GLU A 116 -13.28 12.44 17.31
CA GLU A 116 -13.66 12.21 18.70
C GLU A 116 -15.14 12.58 18.88
N GLU A 117 -15.99 11.60 19.15
CA GLU A 117 -17.22 11.84 19.91
C GLU A 117 -17.23 10.90 21.12
N ASN A 118 -16.95 11.51 22.27
CA ASN A 118 -17.20 10.94 23.59
C ASN A 118 -18.55 11.46 24.07
N PRO A 119 -19.46 10.57 24.50
CA PRO A 119 -20.18 10.86 25.73
C PRO A 119 -20.07 9.68 26.70
N ASN A 120 -19.49 9.98 27.86
CA ASN A 120 -19.72 9.25 29.09
C ASN A 120 -21.24 9.20 29.37
N GLU A 121 -21.80 8.00 29.43
CA GLU A 121 -22.93 7.73 30.32
C GLU A 121 -22.62 6.54 31.22
N ASP A 122 -23.06 6.74 32.45
CA ASP A 122 -22.72 6.08 33.71
C ASP A 122 -23.31 4.67 33.84
N GLU A 123 -22.79 3.93 34.80
CA GLU A 123 -23.18 2.56 35.18
C GLU A 123 -24.70 2.39 35.44
N SER A 124 -25.29 1.28 34.95
CA SER A 124 -26.21 0.44 35.74
C SER A 124 -26.59 -0.81 34.97
N GLY A 125 -26.40 -1.98 35.59
CA GLY A 125 -26.50 -3.28 34.94
C GLY A 125 -27.88 -3.71 34.46
N THR A 126 -27.89 -4.56 33.44
CA THR A 126 -28.61 -5.83 33.43
C THR A 126 -28.10 -6.66 32.26
N GLU A 127 -27.80 -7.94 32.52
CA GLU A 127 -27.44 -8.93 31.50
C GLU A 127 -28.56 -9.05 30.46
N THR A 128 -28.34 -8.49 29.28
CA THR A 128 -29.04 -8.95 28.07
C THR A 128 -27.98 -9.20 27.01
N ASN A 129 -27.62 -10.47 26.84
CA ASN A 129 -26.85 -10.94 25.68
C ASN A 129 -27.46 -10.34 24.41
N PRO A 130 -26.77 -9.46 23.68
CA PRO A 130 -27.27 -9.03 22.38
C PRO A 130 -27.33 -10.28 21.48
N PRO A 131 -28.39 -10.43 20.66
CA PRO A 131 -28.47 -11.53 19.72
C PRO A 131 -27.19 -11.52 18.86
N PRO A 132 -26.59 -12.70 18.57
CA PRO A 132 -25.37 -12.76 17.79
C PRO A 132 -25.61 -11.98 16.49
N ARG A 133 -24.82 -10.92 16.28
CA ARG A 133 -24.88 -10.15 15.04
C ARG A 133 -24.78 -11.17 13.89
N PRO A 134 -25.66 -11.09 12.87
CA PRO A 134 -25.58 -12.02 11.76
C PRO A 134 -24.16 -12.00 11.22
N LEU A 135 -23.52 -13.17 11.19
CA LEU A 135 -22.21 -13.36 10.60
C LEU A 135 -22.30 -12.85 9.16
N LYS A 136 -21.70 -11.69 8.87
CA LYS A 136 -21.61 -11.16 7.51
C LYS A 136 -21.04 -12.27 6.63
N THR A 137 -21.85 -12.72 5.69
CA THR A 137 -21.43 -13.73 4.73
C THR A 137 -20.47 -13.08 3.74
N HIS A 138 -19.68 -13.88 3.03
CA HIS A 138 -18.72 -13.33 2.05
C HIS A 138 -19.38 -12.46 0.97
N ALA A 139 -20.69 -12.63 0.71
CA ALA A 139 -21.46 -11.81 -0.22
C ALA A 139 -21.74 -10.37 0.29
N ASP A 140 -21.53 -10.11 1.59
CA ASP A 140 -21.87 -8.82 2.23
C ASP A 140 -20.67 -7.87 2.34
N LEU A 141 -19.48 -8.31 1.90
CA LEU A 141 -18.27 -7.50 1.95
C LEU A 141 -18.17 -6.61 0.71
N THR A 142 -18.08 -5.29 0.95
CA THR A 142 -17.76 -4.32 -0.10
C THR A 142 -16.30 -4.47 -0.56
N LEU A 143 -16.00 -3.97 -1.76
CA LEU A 143 -14.63 -3.99 -2.31
C LEU A 143 -13.62 -3.29 -1.39
N ASP A 144 -14.01 -2.16 -0.80
CA ASP A 144 -13.13 -1.39 0.08
C ASP A 144 -12.89 -2.11 1.42
N GLN A 145 -13.89 -2.81 1.93
CA GLN A 145 -13.71 -3.70 3.07
C GLN A 145 -12.74 -4.85 2.76
N LEU A 146 -12.82 -5.45 1.57
CA LEU A 146 -11.86 -6.49 1.16
C LEU A 146 -10.43 -5.96 1.07
N LYS A 147 -10.23 -4.79 0.43
CA LYS A 147 -8.93 -4.13 0.39
C LYS A 147 -8.39 -3.90 1.79
N LYS A 148 -9.20 -3.33 2.69
CA LYS A 148 -8.82 -3.08 4.09
C LYS A 148 -8.45 -4.37 4.82
N ILE A 149 -9.21 -5.45 4.65
CA ILE A 149 -8.89 -6.75 5.25
C ILE A 149 -7.58 -7.31 4.68
N ALA A 150 -7.35 -7.21 3.37
CA ALA A 150 -6.12 -7.66 2.74
C ALA A 150 -4.89 -6.92 3.31
N TYR A 151 -4.96 -5.60 3.44
CA TYR A 151 -3.88 -4.80 4.03
C TYR A 151 -3.62 -5.17 5.50
N ILE A 152 -4.66 -5.35 6.30
CA ILE A 152 -4.52 -5.78 7.70
C ILE A 152 -3.88 -7.17 7.79
N ALA A 153 -4.27 -8.10 6.92
CA ALA A 153 -3.72 -9.44 6.88
C ALA A 153 -2.23 -9.43 6.48
N ASP A 154 -1.86 -8.66 5.46
CA ASP A 154 -0.46 -8.48 5.05
C ASP A 154 0.40 -7.88 6.18
N HIS A 155 -0.11 -6.85 6.87
CA HIS A 155 0.58 -6.28 8.03
C HIS A 155 0.80 -7.31 9.14
N LYS A 156 -0.21 -8.13 9.45
CA LYS A 156 -0.09 -9.19 10.46
C LYS A 156 0.92 -10.26 10.07
N VAL A 157 0.97 -10.65 8.79
CA VAL A 157 2.01 -11.56 8.28
C VAL A 157 3.38 -10.98 8.57
N ASN A 158 3.62 -9.72 8.20
CA ASN A 158 4.89 -9.02 8.44
C ASN A 158 5.24 -8.95 9.94
N GLU A 159 4.28 -8.65 10.82
CA GLU A 159 4.52 -8.65 12.27
C GLU A 159 4.95 -10.03 12.79
N ILE A 160 4.29 -11.10 12.34
CA ILE A 160 4.63 -12.47 12.76
C ILE A 160 6.02 -12.84 12.25
N GLU A 161 6.37 -12.46 11.02
CA GLU A 161 7.70 -12.66 10.46
C GLU A 161 8.79 -11.97 11.28
N GLN A 162 8.57 -10.73 11.71
CA GLN A 162 9.52 -10.04 12.61
C GLN A 162 9.68 -10.78 13.94
N ARG A 163 8.61 -11.34 14.50
CA ARG A 163 8.69 -12.13 15.74
C ARG A 163 9.46 -13.43 15.53
N ILE A 164 9.26 -14.13 14.41
CA ILE A 164 10.02 -15.34 14.09
C ILE A 164 11.52 -15.01 13.95
N ILE A 165 11.85 -13.93 13.25
CA ILE A 165 13.23 -13.45 13.10
C ILE A 165 13.85 -13.10 14.46
N ALA A 166 13.10 -12.43 15.34
CA ALA A 166 13.58 -12.09 16.68
C ALA A 166 13.88 -13.33 17.55
N LEU A 167 13.15 -14.44 17.35
CA LEU A 167 13.41 -15.70 18.08
C LEU A 167 14.61 -16.48 17.55
N LYS A 168 14.88 -16.44 16.25
CA LYS A 168 16.01 -17.13 15.61
C LYS A 168 16.72 -16.21 14.59
N PRO A 169 17.48 -15.20 15.06
CA PRO A 169 18.11 -14.21 14.18
C PRO A 169 19.15 -14.85 13.24
N GLU A 170 19.78 -15.94 13.66
CA GLU A 170 20.79 -16.69 12.89
C GLU A 170 20.21 -17.29 11.59
N ALA A 171 18.92 -17.63 11.59
CA ALA A 171 18.22 -18.24 10.46
C ALA A 171 17.41 -17.23 9.62
N THR A 172 17.62 -15.92 9.83
CA THR A 172 16.83 -14.86 9.15
C THR A 172 16.83 -14.99 7.64
N GLN A 173 18.01 -15.21 7.04
CA GLN A 173 18.15 -15.29 5.59
C GLN A 173 17.45 -16.53 5.02
N GLU A 174 17.56 -17.65 5.72
CA GLU A 174 16.91 -18.90 5.36
C GLU A 174 15.39 -18.74 5.35
N TYR A 175 14.80 -18.23 6.43
CA TYR A 175 13.37 -17.98 6.50
C TYR A 175 12.87 -17.05 5.40
N ARG A 176 13.54 -15.91 5.21
CA ARG A 176 13.18 -14.97 4.14
C ARG A 176 13.22 -15.62 2.76
N SER A 177 14.22 -16.45 2.49
CA SER A 177 14.34 -17.16 1.21
C SER A 177 13.22 -18.18 1.00
N ILE A 178 12.86 -18.95 2.03
CA ILE A 178 11.77 -19.93 1.98
C ILE A 178 10.44 -19.22 1.75
N TRP A 179 10.20 -18.13 2.48
CA TRP A 179 8.96 -17.37 2.41
C TRP A 179 8.78 -16.70 1.06
N LYS A 180 9.84 -16.04 0.57
CA LYS A 180 9.87 -15.45 -0.76
C LYS A 180 9.64 -16.51 -1.84
N LYS A 181 10.33 -17.66 -1.76
CA LYS A 181 10.15 -18.75 -2.72
C LYS A 181 8.70 -19.24 -2.76
N ALA A 182 8.06 -19.43 -1.60
CA ALA A 182 6.66 -19.86 -1.54
C ALA A 182 5.69 -18.82 -2.15
N GLN A 183 5.96 -17.53 -1.93
CA GLN A 183 5.18 -16.44 -2.53
C GLN A 183 5.38 -16.36 -4.04
N ASP A 184 6.63 -16.47 -4.51
CA ASP A 184 6.99 -16.48 -5.93
C ASP A 184 6.36 -17.69 -6.64
N GLU A 185 6.40 -18.88 -6.04
CA GLU A 185 5.77 -20.10 -6.56
C GLU A 185 4.25 -19.95 -6.68
N TRP A 186 3.59 -19.41 -5.65
CA TRP A 186 2.15 -19.13 -5.71
C TRP A 186 1.81 -18.14 -6.82
N TYR A 187 2.62 -17.07 -6.95
CA TYR A 187 2.42 -16.05 -7.98
C TYR A 187 2.62 -16.63 -9.38
N GLN A 188 3.68 -17.40 -9.57
CA GLN A 188 3.98 -18.07 -10.84
C GLN A 188 2.86 -19.05 -11.22
N ALA A 189 2.28 -19.76 -10.26
CA ALA A 189 1.15 -20.66 -10.54
C ALA A 189 -0.08 -19.92 -11.10
N GLN A 190 -0.35 -18.68 -10.66
CA GLN A 190 -1.44 -17.86 -11.23
C GLN A 190 -1.10 -17.42 -12.66
N MET A 191 0.14 -16.99 -12.88
CA MET A 191 0.64 -16.57 -14.20
C MET A 191 0.60 -17.71 -15.21
N ASP A 192 1.03 -18.91 -14.80
CA ASP A 192 1.02 -20.10 -15.63
C ASP A 192 -0.41 -20.56 -15.97
N ALA A 193 -1.35 -20.41 -15.03
CA ALA A 193 -2.77 -20.66 -15.30
C ALA A 193 -3.31 -19.70 -16.37
N TYR A 194 -3.05 -18.40 -16.25
CA TYR A 194 -3.45 -17.42 -17.26
C TYR A 194 -2.83 -17.72 -18.64
N LYS A 195 -1.54 -18.05 -18.65
CA LYS A 195 -0.81 -18.36 -19.89
C LYS A 195 -1.34 -19.63 -20.56
N ARG A 196 -1.70 -20.64 -19.78
CA ARG A 196 -2.32 -21.87 -20.28
C ARG A 196 -3.66 -21.57 -20.94
N ASP A 197 -4.47 -20.70 -20.33
CA ASP A 197 -5.82 -20.43 -20.80
C ASP A 197 -5.88 -19.46 -22.00
N THR A 198 -4.94 -18.53 -22.09
CA THR A 198 -4.97 -17.44 -23.10
C THR A 198 -3.85 -17.51 -24.15
N GLY A 199 -2.80 -18.30 -23.89
CA GLY A 199 -1.57 -18.27 -24.67
C GLY A 199 -0.73 -16.99 -24.50
N ARG A 200 -1.18 -16.03 -23.68
CA ARG A 200 -0.50 -14.74 -23.45
C ARG A 200 0.27 -14.74 -22.15
N ASP A 201 1.28 -13.89 -22.07
CA ASP A 201 2.13 -13.78 -20.88
C ASP A 201 1.86 -12.45 -20.15
N LEU A 202 1.62 -12.51 -18.84
CA LEU A 202 1.37 -11.34 -17.98
C LEU A 202 2.64 -10.84 -17.30
N ARG A 203 3.84 -11.26 -17.76
CA ARG A 203 5.16 -10.98 -17.16
C ARG A 203 5.40 -9.54 -16.68
N HIS A 204 4.72 -8.57 -17.28
CA HIS A 204 4.86 -7.14 -16.96
C HIS A 204 4.01 -6.67 -15.77
N SER A 205 2.97 -7.41 -15.37
CA SER A 205 2.23 -7.07 -14.15
C SER A 205 3.04 -7.52 -12.95
N ARG A 206 3.44 -6.59 -12.08
CA ARG A 206 4.06 -6.90 -10.77
C ARG A 206 3.04 -6.97 -9.63
N LYS A 207 1.77 -6.64 -9.91
CA LYS A 207 0.70 -6.53 -8.90
C LYS A 207 -0.12 -7.83 -8.83
N PRO A 208 -0.12 -8.56 -7.69
CA PRO A 208 -0.87 -9.81 -7.53
C PRO A 208 -2.36 -9.70 -7.82
N ASN A 209 -3.01 -8.61 -7.38
CA ASN A 209 -4.43 -8.40 -7.63
C ASN A 209 -4.76 -8.24 -9.12
N LEU A 210 -3.88 -7.60 -9.91
CA LEU A 210 -4.11 -7.46 -11.36
C LEU A 210 -4.01 -8.81 -12.07
N VAL A 211 -3.01 -9.62 -11.72
CA VAL A 211 -2.90 -10.98 -12.28
C VAL A 211 -4.11 -11.82 -11.92
N LEU A 212 -4.51 -11.82 -10.64
CA LEU A 212 -5.68 -12.56 -10.17
C LEU A 212 -6.97 -12.12 -10.88
N ARG A 213 -7.09 -10.83 -11.18
CA ARG A 213 -8.21 -10.29 -11.95
C ARG A 213 -8.23 -10.82 -13.37
N GLU A 214 -7.10 -10.79 -14.06
CA GLU A 214 -7.02 -11.29 -15.44
C GLU A 214 -7.24 -12.81 -15.50
N VAL A 215 -6.65 -13.57 -14.57
CA VAL A 215 -6.92 -15.01 -14.38
C VAL A 215 -8.40 -15.27 -14.10
N TRP A 216 -9.10 -14.41 -13.37
CA TRP A 216 -10.51 -14.58 -13.14
C TRP A 216 -11.32 -14.31 -14.43
N LYS A 217 -11.01 -13.23 -15.16
CA LYS A 217 -11.72 -12.90 -16.40
C LYS A 217 -11.65 -14.00 -17.47
N THR A 218 -10.57 -14.78 -17.52
CA THR A 218 -10.44 -15.89 -18.50
C THR A 218 -11.44 -17.01 -18.26
N GLY A 219 -11.74 -17.32 -16.99
CA GLY A 219 -12.72 -18.34 -16.62
C GLY A 219 -14.16 -17.84 -16.54
N TYR A 220 -14.35 -16.52 -16.48
CA TYR A 220 -15.65 -15.89 -16.27
C TYR A 220 -15.83 -14.73 -17.26
N PRO A 221 -16.20 -15.01 -18.53
CA PRO A 221 -16.47 -13.97 -19.51
C PRO A 221 -17.69 -13.14 -19.11
N ARG A 222 -17.73 -11.89 -19.58
CA ARG A 222 -18.87 -10.99 -19.37
C ARG A 222 -20.13 -11.57 -20.03
N SER A 223 -21.26 -11.49 -19.33
CA SER A 223 -22.56 -11.87 -19.89
C SER A 223 -23.15 -10.75 -20.75
N ASP A 224 -24.01 -11.09 -21.71
CA ASP A 224 -24.58 -10.10 -22.66
C ASP A 224 -25.48 -9.05 -21.97
N ASP A 225 -26.08 -9.41 -20.84
CA ASP A 225 -26.94 -8.59 -19.99
C ASP A 225 -26.17 -7.77 -18.94
N GLU A 226 -24.87 -8.04 -18.74
CA GLU A 226 -24.05 -7.39 -17.72
C GLU A 226 -23.37 -6.13 -18.26
N GLY A 227 -23.51 -5.02 -17.52
CA GLY A 227 -22.80 -3.78 -17.83
C GLY A 227 -21.28 -3.96 -17.70
N LEU A 228 -20.49 -3.27 -18.53
CA LEU A 228 -19.03 -3.36 -18.47
C LEU A 228 -18.48 -2.96 -17.09
N ALA A 229 -19.07 -1.94 -16.45
CA ALA A 229 -18.69 -1.48 -15.13
C ALA A 229 -18.99 -2.55 -14.05
N GLU A 230 -20.13 -3.22 -14.14
CA GLU A 230 -20.52 -4.30 -13.22
C GLU A 230 -19.58 -5.50 -13.35
N TYR A 231 -19.23 -5.87 -14.59
CA TYR A 231 -18.26 -6.92 -14.87
C TYR A 231 -16.89 -6.62 -14.28
N HIS A 232 -16.39 -5.39 -14.45
CA HIS A 232 -15.11 -4.99 -13.86
C HIS A 232 -15.15 -4.98 -12.34
N ALA A 233 -16.21 -4.44 -11.73
CA ALA A 233 -16.39 -4.46 -10.28
C ALA A 233 -16.40 -5.89 -9.73
N ARG A 234 -17.09 -6.82 -10.40
CA ARG A 234 -17.14 -8.23 -10.04
C ARG A 234 -15.77 -8.91 -10.17
N ALA A 235 -15.04 -8.62 -11.25
CA ALA A 235 -13.68 -9.15 -11.44
C ALA A 235 -12.70 -8.62 -10.39
N ASP A 236 -12.74 -7.32 -10.08
CA ASP A 236 -11.91 -6.69 -9.04
C ASP A 236 -12.23 -7.29 -7.67
N TRP A 237 -13.51 -7.43 -7.33
CA TRP A 237 -13.95 -8.03 -6.08
C TRP A 237 -13.38 -9.45 -5.91
N ASN A 238 -13.49 -10.29 -6.94
CA ASN A 238 -12.98 -11.66 -6.89
C ASN A 238 -11.45 -11.72 -6.78
N ALA A 239 -10.74 -10.81 -7.44
CA ALA A 239 -9.29 -10.72 -7.35
C ALA A 239 -8.84 -10.37 -5.91
N TRP A 240 -9.47 -9.35 -5.32
CA TRP A 240 -9.19 -8.95 -3.94
C TRP A 240 -9.58 -10.00 -2.92
N TYR A 241 -10.70 -10.70 -3.15
CA TYR A 241 -11.11 -11.81 -2.30
C TYR A 241 -10.08 -12.95 -2.30
N LYS A 242 -9.60 -13.38 -3.48
CA LYS A 242 -8.55 -14.40 -3.60
C LYS A 242 -7.26 -13.95 -2.92
N LEU A 243 -6.85 -12.70 -3.10
CA LEU A 243 -5.65 -12.15 -2.48
C LEU A 243 -5.78 -12.12 -0.95
N THR A 244 -6.93 -11.68 -0.44
CA THR A 244 -7.23 -11.67 1.00
C THR A 244 -7.09 -13.06 1.60
N LYS A 245 -7.68 -14.06 0.94
CA LYS A 245 -7.58 -15.46 1.38
C LYS A 245 -6.14 -15.94 1.42
N GLN A 246 -5.34 -15.61 0.40
CA GLN A 246 -3.92 -15.96 0.38
C GLN A 246 -3.16 -15.36 1.58
N PHE A 247 -3.40 -14.09 1.92
CA PHE A 247 -2.75 -13.48 3.08
C PHE A 247 -3.20 -14.10 4.41
N GLN A 248 -4.48 -14.47 4.53
CA GLN A 248 -4.98 -15.17 5.73
C GLN A 248 -4.35 -16.57 5.87
N ASP A 249 -4.20 -17.30 4.76
CA ASP A 249 -3.55 -18.61 4.75
C ASP A 249 -2.06 -18.50 5.13
N LEU A 250 -1.36 -17.46 4.63
CA LEU A 250 0.01 -17.14 5.03
C LEU A 250 0.09 -16.76 6.51
N GLU A 251 -0.81 -15.91 7.01
CA GLU A 251 -0.87 -15.50 8.42
C GLU A 251 -0.99 -16.74 9.32
N LYS A 252 -1.92 -17.65 8.97
CA LYS A 252 -2.13 -18.89 9.70
C LYS A 252 -0.90 -19.78 9.70
N ALA A 253 -0.26 -19.97 8.54
CA ALA A 253 0.94 -20.78 8.41
C ALA A 253 2.11 -20.21 9.23
N ARG A 254 2.34 -18.90 9.17
CA ARG A 254 3.40 -18.23 9.93
C ARG A 254 3.13 -18.25 11.43
N ARG A 255 1.87 -18.08 11.84
CA ARG A 255 1.47 -18.17 13.25
C ARG A 255 1.73 -19.57 13.82
N ALA A 256 1.41 -20.61 13.05
CA ALA A 256 1.69 -21.99 13.45
C ALA A 256 3.20 -22.24 13.59
N GLN A 257 4.01 -21.73 12.65
CA GLN A 257 5.47 -21.79 12.73
C GLN A 257 6.00 -21.08 14.00
N LEU A 258 5.49 -19.89 14.30
CA LEU A 258 5.87 -19.15 15.51
C LEU A 258 5.55 -19.93 16.79
N GLN A 259 4.35 -20.51 16.88
CA GLN A 259 3.93 -21.31 18.04
C GLN A 259 4.82 -22.55 18.23
N GLN A 260 5.16 -23.24 17.14
CA GLN A 260 6.06 -24.39 17.20
C GLN A 260 7.44 -23.99 17.73
N MET A 261 7.99 -22.88 17.26
CA MET A 261 9.29 -22.38 17.73
C MET A 261 9.26 -21.97 19.21
N GLN A 262 8.15 -21.37 19.67
CA GLN A 262 7.97 -21.04 21.08
C GLN A 262 7.91 -22.30 21.96
N LEU A 263 7.25 -23.36 21.48
CA LEU A 263 7.19 -24.65 22.19
C LEU A 263 8.57 -25.32 22.26
N GLU A 264 9.34 -25.32 21.17
CA GLU A 264 10.71 -25.84 21.13
C GLU A 264 11.61 -25.14 22.15
N LEU A 265 11.52 -23.80 22.24
CA LEU A 265 12.28 -23.00 23.21
C LEU A 265 11.87 -23.29 24.65
N ALA A 266 10.56 -23.43 24.92
CA ALA A 266 10.07 -23.78 26.25
C ALA A 266 10.61 -25.15 26.69
N ASN A 267 10.52 -26.16 25.82
CA ASN A 267 11.00 -27.51 26.11
C ASN A 267 12.52 -27.56 26.33
N ALA A 268 13.31 -26.82 25.53
CA ALA A 268 14.75 -26.73 25.70
C ALA A 268 15.15 -26.05 27.02
N THR A 269 14.33 -25.11 27.49
CA THR A 269 14.57 -24.41 28.77
C THR A 269 14.28 -25.35 29.95
N THR A 270 13.17 -26.10 29.92
CA THR A 270 12.82 -27.07 30.98
C THR A 270 13.86 -28.20 31.08
N ALA A 271 14.28 -28.77 29.94
CA ALA A 271 15.28 -29.85 29.91
C ALA A 271 16.65 -29.45 30.49
N ARG A 272 16.98 -28.14 30.52
CA ARG A 272 18.23 -27.61 31.06
C ARG A 272 18.15 -27.34 32.57
N ILE A 273 16.95 -27.28 33.14
CA ILE A 273 16.73 -27.07 34.59
C ILE A 273 16.75 -28.41 35.33
N ASP A 274 16.31 -29.50 34.68
CA ASP A 274 16.18 -30.82 35.29
C ASP A 274 17.40 -31.75 35.10
N GLY A 275 18.46 -31.29 34.42
CA GLY A 275 19.70 -32.05 34.15
C GLY A 275 20.93 -31.39 34.77
#